data_AF-V2WGE6-F1
#
_entry.id   AF-V2WGE6-F1
#
_cell.length_a   1.000
_cell.length_b   1.000
_cell.length_c   1.000
_cell.angle_alpha   90.00
_cell.angle_beta   90.00
_cell.angle_gamma   90.00
#
_symmetry.space_group_name_H-M   'P 1'
#
loop_
_entity.id
_entity.type
_entity.pdbx_description
1 polymer ?
#
loop_
_entity_poly.entity_id
_entity_poly.type
_entity_poly.pdbx_seq_one_letter_code
_entity_poly.pdbx_strand_id
1 'polypeptide(L)'
;MVSLLSIVVSLSLIHSTFSYDYVIVGGGTAGLTVASRLAEDPSTQVAVIEAGTNVDHLPEAPVKVFIPGMIGQIGIGRIPPEWNWAYATVPQAHLNDRVLTVNAGKALGGSTVVNAMIFPRAKKEQYDVWGLLNNNSSWTWEGLLPFFKKSESFTVPTDFQIAHGVRYDPEFHGFDGTLKVGFPNYFFPQSLLWQNTSVGLGFPVATDLSNGEPHAVGPSPFSIDATNQTRCSAVCGYYTPFADRPNFTIITNATVTRILWAPNTDNSSLLKATGVEYIANGEKITLEVTEEVILSAGTIGSPKVLELSGVGNSTILTAAGVEPVLDLPTVGENLAGTFLYNIPPVVVAY
;
A
#
# COMPACT_ATOMS: atom_id res chain seq x y z
N MET A 1 -16.88 18.54 26.20
CA MET A 1 -16.13 17.85 27.28
C MET A 1 -16.55 16.38 27.31
N VAL A 2 -15.88 15.56 26.50
CA VAL A 2 -15.77 14.10 26.70
C VAL A 2 -14.34 13.79 26.29
N SER A 3 -13.50 13.51 27.28
CA SER A 3 -12.09 13.16 27.12
C SER A 3 -12.01 11.67 26.78
N LEU A 4 -11.64 11.32 25.54
CA LEU A 4 -11.19 9.95 25.26
C LEU A 4 -9.83 9.75 25.91
N LEU A 5 -9.84 9.05 27.05
CA LEU A 5 -8.63 8.59 27.72
C LEU A 5 -7.83 7.69 26.78
N SER A 6 -6.62 8.11 26.45
CA SER A 6 -5.56 7.22 25.97
C SER A 6 -5.24 6.22 27.09
N ILE A 7 -5.54 4.94 26.87
CA ILE A 7 -5.08 3.87 27.76
C ILE A 7 -3.58 3.69 27.52
N VAL A 8 -2.77 4.33 28.36
CA VAL A 8 -1.36 4.00 28.53
C VAL A 8 -1.30 2.76 29.41
N VAL A 9 -1.09 1.59 28.80
CA VAL A 9 -0.79 0.37 29.55
C VAL A 9 0.65 0.48 30.06
N SER A 10 0.80 0.79 31.34
CA SER A 10 2.04 0.64 32.08
C SER A 10 2.34 -0.84 32.27
N LEU A 11 3.46 -1.32 31.72
CA LEU A 11 3.97 -2.68 31.92
C LEU A 11 4.25 -2.95 33.41
N SER A 12 3.37 -3.70 34.05
CA SER A 12 3.69 -4.50 35.23
C SER A 12 3.49 -5.98 34.86
N LEU A 13 4.48 -6.80 35.21
CA LEU A 13 4.60 -8.20 34.82
C LEU A 13 3.32 -9.02 35.06
N ILE A 14 2.56 -9.23 34.00
CA ILE A 14 1.75 -10.41 33.76
C ILE A 14 2.15 -10.84 32.34
N HIS A 15 2.95 -11.91 32.21
CA HIS A 15 3.16 -12.60 30.94
C HIS A 15 1.85 -13.34 30.58
N SER A 16 0.78 -12.60 30.34
CA SER A 16 -0.32 -13.09 29.54
C SER A 16 0.19 -13.04 28.11
N THR A 17 0.69 -14.17 27.61
CA THR A 17 1.02 -14.39 26.21
C THR A 17 -0.27 -14.23 25.41
N PHE A 18 -0.58 -13.00 24.99
CA PHE A 18 -1.62 -12.75 24.00
C PHE A 18 -1.08 -13.28 22.67
N SER A 19 -1.48 -14.50 22.32
CA SER A 19 -1.26 -15.03 20.97
C SER A 19 -2.30 -14.44 20.03
N TYR A 20 -1.88 -14.08 18.83
CA TYR A 20 -2.78 -13.64 17.76
C TYR A 20 -2.95 -14.78 16.76
N ASP A 21 -4.14 -14.92 16.17
CA ASP A 21 -4.37 -15.88 15.10
C ASP A 21 -3.59 -15.46 13.86
N TYR A 22 -3.65 -14.17 13.53
CA TYR A 22 -2.94 -13.60 12.39
C TYR A 22 -2.06 -12.43 12.81
N VAL A 23 -0.81 -12.46 12.36
CA VAL A 23 0.10 -11.33 12.48
C VAL A 23 0.47 -10.80 11.10
N ILE A 24 0.08 -9.56 10.83
CA ILE A 24 0.37 -8.87 9.58
C ILE A 24 1.62 -8.01 9.78
N VAL A 25 2.64 -8.26 8.95
CA VAL A 25 3.89 -7.50 8.93
C VAL A 25 3.74 -6.34 7.95
N GLY A 26 3.55 -5.12 8.45
CA GLY A 26 3.37 -3.90 7.66
C GLY A 26 1.90 -3.47 7.59
N GLY A 27 1.59 -2.31 8.17
CA GLY A 27 0.28 -1.65 8.14
C GLY A 27 0.11 -0.78 6.91
N GLY A 28 0.57 -1.25 5.74
CA GLY A 28 0.47 -0.54 4.47
C GLY A 28 -0.83 -0.80 3.73
N THR A 29 -0.82 -0.53 2.41
CA THR A 29 -1.97 -0.72 1.52
C THR A 29 -2.58 -2.12 1.61
N ALA A 30 -1.79 -3.16 1.38
CA ALA A 30 -2.28 -4.54 1.40
C ALA A 30 -2.52 -5.03 2.84
N GLY A 31 -1.61 -4.69 3.77
CA GLY A 31 -1.65 -5.20 5.14
C GLY A 31 -2.91 -4.77 5.90
N LEU A 32 -3.29 -3.49 5.82
CA LEU A 32 -4.55 -3.04 6.43
C LEU A 32 -5.77 -3.64 5.76
N THR A 33 -5.76 -3.81 4.43
CA THR A 33 -6.85 -4.49 3.73
C THR A 33 -7.05 -5.92 4.23
N VAL A 34 -5.97 -6.70 4.34
CA VAL A 34 -6.05 -8.09 4.82
C VAL A 34 -6.48 -8.13 6.28
N ALA A 35 -5.84 -7.35 7.16
CA ALA A 35 -6.15 -7.32 8.58
C ALA A 35 -7.61 -6.93 8.85
N SER A 36 -8.11 -5.92 8.14
CA SER A 36 -9.50 -5.48 8.23
C SER A 36 -10.50 -6.58 7.87
N ARG A 37 -10.20 -7.40 6.85
CA ARG A 37 -11.08 -8.50 6.44
C ARG A 37 -11.02 -9.68 7.39
N LEU A 38 -9.83 -10.06 7.87
CA LEU A 38 -9.69 -11.12 8.87
C LEU A 38 -10.43 -10.76 10.16
N ALA A 39 -10.33 -9.50 10.59
CA ALA A 39 -10.99 -8.99 11.78
C ALA A 39 -12.52 -8.81 11.62
N GLU A 40 -13.13 -9.14 10.46
CA GLU A 40 -14.59 -9.20 10.33
C GLU A 40 -15.19 -10.31 11.20
N ASP A 41 -14.46 -11.40 11.42
CA ASP A 41 -14.83 -12.43 12.39
C ASP A 41 -14.38 -12.00 13.80
N PRO A 42 -15.31 -11.74 14.74
CA PRO A 42 -14.98 -11.30 16.10
C PRO A 42 -14.22 -12.34 16.92
N SER A 43 -14.21 -13.61 16.49
CA SER A 43 -13.43 -14.68 17.14
C SER A 43 -11.96 -14.71 16.72
N THR A 44 -11.61 -14.05 15.61
CA THR A 44 -10.24 -14.03 15.07
C THR A 44 -9.45 -12.86 15.64
N GLN A 45 -8.34 -13.13 16.34
CA GLN A 45 -7.43 -12.12 16.86
C GLN A 45 -6.39 -11.72 15.81
N VAL A 46 -6.37 -10.44 15.46
CA VAL A 46 -5.50 -9.91 14.40
C VAL A 46 -4.59 -8.81 14.95
N ALA A 47 -3.29 -8.94 14.73
CA ALA A 47 -2.30 -7.90 15.00
C ALA A 47 -1.65 -7.40 13.71
N VAL A 48 -1.45 -6.09 13.61
CA VAL A 48 -0.64 -5.46 12.57
C VAL A 48 0.55 -4.79 13.21
N ILE A 49 1.75 -5.07 12.72
CA ILE A 49 2.98 -4.41 13.17
C ILE A 49 3.44 -3.44 12.08
N GLU A 50 3.50 -2.15 12.40
CA GLU A 50 3.87 -1.08 11.48
C GLU A 50 5.05 -0.27 12.02
N ALA A 51 6.06 -0.07 11.16
CA ALA A 51 7.28 0.63 11.51
C ALA A 51 7.09 2.14 11.68
N GLY A 52 6.15 2.72 10.93
CA GLY A 52 5.78 4.12 11.03
C GLY A 52 4.74 4.41 12.12
N THR A 53 4.47 5.71 12.30
CA THR A 53 3.41 6.20 13.18
C THR A 53 2.06 6.27 12.44
N ASN A 54 0.97 6.46 13.17
CA ASN A 54 -0.30 6.88 12.57
C ASN A 54 -0.27 8.39 12.33
N VAL A 55 -0.04 8.79 11.08
CA VAL A 55 0.12 10.20 10.73
C VAL A 55 -1.19 10.97 10.72
N ASP A 56 -2.33 10.29 10.60
CA ASP A 56 -3.66 10.93 10.52
C ASP A 56 -4.00 11.72 11.80
N HIS A 57 -3.34 11.39 12.91
CA HIS A 57 -3.52 12.06 14.21
C HIS A 57 -2.51 13.20 14.46
N LEU A 58 -1.58 13.45 13.52
CA LEU A 58 -0.57 14.48 13.69
C LEU A 58 -1.12 15.88 13.34
N PRO A 59 -0.64 16.96 14.00
CA PRO A 59 -1.09 18.33 13.73
C PRO A 59 -0.91 18.77 12.26
N GLU A 60 0.11 18.25 11.59
CA GLU A 60 0.42 18.52 10.19
C GLU A 60 -0.42 17.73 9.18
N ALA A 61 -1.17 16.71 9.61
CA ALA A 61 -1.96 15.83 8.74
C ALA A 61 -2.94 16.56 7.80
N PRO A 62 -3.66 17.63 8.25
CA PRO A 62 -4.54 18.39 7.36
C PRO A 62 -3.82 18.86 6.09
N VAL A 63 -2.62 19.43 6.22
CA VAL A 63 -1.89 19.98 5.07
C VAL A 63 -1.08 18.91 4.35
N LYS A 64 -0.42 18.02 5.09
CA LYS A 64 0.55 17.07 4.55
C LYS A 64 -0.02 15.69 4.20
N VAL A 65 -1.29 15.40 4.50
CA VAL A 65 -1.89 14.10 4.19
C VAL A 65 -3.23 14.30 3.49
N PHE A 66 -4.13 15.06 4.12
CA PHE A 66 -5.54 15.08 3.71
C PHE A 66 -5.83 15.97 2.51
N ILE A 67 -5.20 17.15 2.37
CA ILE A 67 -5.50 18.07 1.25
C ILE A 67 -4.82 17.61 -0.05
N PRO A 68 -5.56 17.14 -1.07
CA PRO A 68 -4.97 16.59 -2.29
C PRO A 68 -4.13 17.59 -3.08
N GLY A 69 -4.56 18.86 -3.12
CA GLY A 69 -3.84 19.94 -3.81
C GLY A 69 -2.46 20.26 -3.23
N MET A 70 -2.18 19.80 -2.01
CA MET A 70 -0.87 19.94 -1.36
C MET A 70 0.09 18.78 -1.65
N ILE A 71 -0.28 17.86 -2.55
CA ILE A 71 0.60 16.74 -2.93
C ILE A 71 1.99 17.21 -3.40
N GLY A 72 2.12 18.40 -4.01
CA GLY A 72 3.42 18.96 -4.39
C GLY A 72 4.32 19.35 -3.21
N GLN A 73 3.78 19.48 -2.00
CA GLN A 73 4.56 19.76 -0.78
C GLN A 73 5.11 18.50 -0.13
N ILE A 74 4.50 17.35 -0.38
CA ILE A 74 4.85 16.06 0.21
C ILE A 74 5.33 15.05 -0.84
N GLY A 75 5.14 15.31 -2.13
CA GLY A 75 5.58 14.48 -3.24
C GLY A 75 6.89 14.97 -3.86
N ILE A 76 7.39 14.26 -4.86
CA ILE A 76 8.58 14.66 -5.67
C ILE A 76 9.80 14.98 -4.78
N GLY A 77 10.18 14.04 -3.89
CA GLY A 77 11.36 14.16 -3.05
C GLY A 77 11.20 15.07 -1.81
N ARG A 78 9.97 15.49 -1.48
CA ARG A 78 9.67 16.34 -0.32
C ARG A 78 8.91 15.61 0.80
N ILE A 79 8.82 14.28 0.72
CA ILE A 79 8.19 13.48 1.79
C ILE A 79 9.02 13.70 3.06
N PRO A 80 8.40 14.03 4.20
CA PRO A 80 9.12 14.16 5.47
C PRO A 80 9.93 12.88 5.77
N PRO A 81 11.20 12.97 6.18
CA PRO A 81 12.06 11.80 6.43
C PRO A 81 11.45 10.79 7.40
N GLU A 82 10.70 11.25 8.38
CA GLU A 82 9.99 10.43 9.36
C GLU A 82 8.90 9.54 8.75
N TRP A 83 8.35 9.92 7.59
CA TRP A 83 7.29 9.20 6.88
C TRP A 83 7.79 8.53 5.60
N ASN A 84 9.09 8.57 5.35
CA ASN A 84 9.69 8.05 4.13
C ASN A 84 10.79 7.04 4.45
N TRP A 85 10.68 5.84 3.88
CA TRP A 85 11.77 4.88 3.93
C TRP A 85 13.00 5.36 3.14
N ALA A 86 12.78 6.13 2.06
CA ALA A 86 13.82 6.73 1.22
C ALA A 86 14.97 5.76 0.87
N TYR A 87 14.64 4.56 0.41
CA TYR A 87 15.63 3.53 0.10
C TYR A 87 16.63 4.04 -0.94
N ALA A 88 17.92 3.87 -0.68
CA ALA A 88 18.97 4.19 -1.65
C ALA A 88 19.21 2.97 -2.53
N THR A 89 19.23 3.15 -3.85
CA THR A 89 19.72 2.10 -4.75
C THR A 89 21.25 1.96 -4.63
N VAL A 90 21.80 0.83 -5.05
CA VAL A 90 23.21 0.78 -5.46
C VAL A 90 23.46 1.73 -6.64
N PRO A 91 24.72 2.12 -6.94
CA PRO A 91 25.03 2.85 -8.17
C PRO A 91 24.46 2.15 -9.40
N GLN A 92 23.67 2.89 -10.18
CA GLN A 92 22.96 2.33 -11.33
C GLN A 92 23.86 2.41 -12.58
N ALA A 93 24.46 1.27 -12.97
CA ALA A 93 25.40 1.18 -14.09
C ALA A 93 24.85 1.72 -15.42
N HIS A 94 23.53 1.63 -15.63
CA HIS A 94 22.85 2.14 -16.83
C HIS A 94 22.32 3.57 -16.67
N LEU A 95 22.64 4.26 -15.57
CA LEU A 95 22.19 5.63 -15.28
C LEU A 95 23.36 6.50 -14.79
N ASN A 96 24.54 6.32 -15.38
CA ASN A 96 25.79 7.03 -15.04
C ASN A 96 26.16 6.92 -13.56
N ASP A 97 26.07 5.70 -13.01
CA ASP A 97 26.40 5.35 -11.62
C ASP A 97 25.64 6.18 -10.56
N ARG A 98 24.52 6.80 -10.95
CA ARG A 98 23.70 7.54 -10.00
C ARG A 98 23.11 6.61 -8.95
N VAL A 99 23.13 7.07 -7.71
CA VAL A 99 22.36 6.51 -6.61
C VAL A 99 21.02 7.23 -6.60
N LEU A 100 19.94 6.46 -6.76
CA LEU A 100 18.58 6.97 -6.78
C LEU A 100 17.88 6.70 -5.46
N THR A 101 16.95 7.56 -5.10
CA THR A 101 16.05 7.35 -3.96
C THR A 101 14.77 6.70 -4.42
N VAL A 102 14.46 5.52 -3.88
CA VAL A 102 13.16 4.85 -4.03
C VAL A 102 12.33 5.17 -2.79
N ASN A 103 11.36 6.06 -2.98
CA ASN A 103 10.49 6.51 -1.89
C ASN A 103 9.40 5.47 -1.60
N ALA A 104 9.12 5.24 -0.33
CA ALA A 104 8.02 4.41 0.13
C ALA A 104 7.51 4.96 1.48
N GLY A 105 6.19 4.96 1.68
CA GLY A 105 5.60 5.49 2.91
C GLY A 105 5.97 4.64 4.13
N LYS A 106 6.45 5.29 5.18
CA LYS A 106 6.73 4.74 6.50
C LYS A 106 5.74 5.32 7.51
N ALA A 107 4.51 4.84 7.43
CA ALA A 107 3.38 5.29 8.25
C ALA A 107 2.31 4.19 8.25
N LEU A 108 1.41 4.21 9.22
CA LEU A 108 0.14 3.48 9.10
C LEU A 108 -0.59 3.96 7.83
N GLY A 109 -0.97 3.02 6.97
CA GLY A 109 -1.45 3.26 5.60
C GLY A 109 -0.36 3.16 4.52
N GLY A 110 0.92 3.12 4.91
CA GLY A 110 2.08 2.98 4.03
C GLY A 110 2.12 4.05 2.94
N SER A 111 2.50 3.66 1.71
CA SER A 111 2.63 4.59 0.60
C SER A 111 1.33 5.30 0.20
N THR A 112 0.14 4.84 0.61
CA THR A 112 -1.13 5.55 0.29
C THR A 112 -1.29 6.88 1.02
N VAL A 113 -0.52 7.10 2.09
CA VAL A 113 -0.45 8.37 2.81
C VAL A 113 0.25 9.45 1.96
N VAL A 114 1.22 9.05 1.13
CA VAL A 114 2.13 9.98 0.42
C VAL A 114 2.03 9.91 -1.10
N ASN A 115 1.26 8.97 -1.66
CA ASN A 115 1.11 8.80 -3.12
C ASN A 115 0.29 9.92 -3.77
N ALA A 116 0.19 9.91 -5.10
CA ALA A 116 -0.56 10.89 -5.88
C ALA A 116 -2.09 10.68 -5.93
N MET A 117 -2.64 9.69 -5.20
CA MET A 117 -4.07 9.32 -5.17
C MET A 117 -4.69 8.83 -6.49
N ILE A 118 -3.95 8.88 -7.60
CA ILE A 118 -4.38 8.43 -8.94
C ILE A 118 -4.85 6.96 -8.85
N PHE A 119 -6.09 6.69 -9.30
CA PHE A 119 -6.79 5.41 -9.11
C PHE A 119 -7.31 4.71 -10.40
N PRO A 120 -6.55 4.67 -11.51
CA PRO A 120 -6.92 3.86 -12.67
C PRO A 120 -6.61 2.38 -12.41
N ARG A 121 -7.08 1.50 -13.30
CA ARG A 121 -6.70 0.08 -13.31
C ARG A 121 -5.84 -0.24 -14.52
N ALA A 122 -5.19 -1.40 -14.48
CA ALA A 122 -4.35 -1.86 -15.58
C ALA A 122 -5.21 -2.37 -16.75
N LYS A 123 -4.56 -2.64 -17.88
CA LYS A 123 -5.21 -3.27 -19.02
C LYS A 123 -5.54 -4.74 -18.70
N LYS A 124 -6.73 -5.22 -19.10
CA LYS A 124 -7.25 -6.56 -18.74
C LYS A 124 -6.25 -7.69 -19.03
N GLU A 125 -5.57 -7.64 -20.17
CA GLU A 125 -4.61 -8.67 -20.59
C GLU A 125 -3.40 -8.75 -19.64
N GLN A 126 -3.07 -7.66 -18.94
CA GLN A 126 -1.99 -7.67 -17.95
C GLN A 126 -2.35 -8.52 -16.72
N TYR A 127 -3.64 -8.54 -16.33
CA TYR A 127 -4.14 -9.44 -15.31
C TYR A 127 -4.32 -10.86 -15.86
N ASP A 128 -4.82 -11.02 -17.08
CA ASP A 128 -5.03 -12.36 -17.67
C ASP A 128 -3.72 -13.15 -17.79
N VAL A 129 -2.60 -12.48 -18.03
CA VAL A 129 -1.26 -13.09 -17.98
C VAL A 129 -0.94 -13.66 -16.60
N TRP A 130 -1.40 -13.05 -15.49
CA TRP A 130 -1.24 -13.64 -14.16
C TRP A 130 -2.03 -14.93 -14.01
N GLY A 131 -3.24 -14.99 -14.57
CA GLY A 131 -4.02 -16.22 -14.60
C GLY A 131 -3.34 -17.34 -15.39
N LEU A 132 -2.72 -16.99 -16.53
CA LEU A 132 -1.93 -17.92 -17.34
C LEU A 132 -0.67 -18.42 -16.59
N LEU A 133 0.13 -17.50 -16.04
CA LEU A 133 1.39 -17.84 -15.37
C LEU A 133 1.19 -18.67 -14.10
N ASN A 134 0.08 -18.43 -13.37
CA ASN A 134 -0.24 -19.17 -12.15
C ASN A 134 -1.15 -20.39 -12.39
N ASN A 135 -1.55 -20.65 -13.64
CA ASN A 135 -2.58 -21.65 -13.98
C ASN A 135 -3.83 -21.52 -13.09
N ASN A 136 -4.31 -20.30 -12.89
CA ASN A 136 -5.39 -20.00 -11.95
C ASN A 136 -6.26 -18.84 -12.47
N SER A 137 -7.47 -19.15 -12.92
CA SER A 137 -8.39 -18.16 -13.48
C SER A 137 -8.86 -17.10 -12.48
N SER A 138 -8.68 -17.30 -11.17
CA SER A 138 -9.02 -16.29 -10.16
C SER A 138 -8.12 -15.05 -10.24
N TRP A 139 -7.00 -15.13 -10.96
CA TRP A 139 -6.06 -14.02 -11.17
C TRP A 139 -6.20 -13.32 -12.52
N THR A 140 -7.26 -13.60 -13.28
CA THR A 140 -7.57 -12.87 -14.53
C THR A 140 -8.31 -11.57 -14.24
N TRP A 141 -8.54 -10.74 -15.27
CA TRP A 141 -9.39 -9.55 -15.15
C TRP A 141 -10.76 -9.89 -14.57
N GLU A 142 -11.42 -10.90 -15.13
CA GLU A 142 -12.75 -11.36 -14.68
C GLU A 142 -12.71 -11.91 -13.24
N GLY A 143 -11.64 -12.61 -12.86
CA GLY A 143 -11.46 -13.10 -11.50
C GLY A 143 -11.26 -11.99 -10.46
N LEU A 144 -10.59 -10.91 -10.84
CA LEU A 144 -10.22 -9.80 -9.95
C LEU A 144 -11.25 -8.66 -9.93
N LEU A 145 -12.01 -8.45 -11.00
CA LEU A 145 -13.00 -7.37 -11.10
C LEU A 145 -14.00 -7.33 -9.93
N PRO A 146 -14.55 -8.45 -9.44
CA PRO A 146 -15.38 -8.45 -8.24
C PRO A 146 -14.68 -7.90 -6.99
N PHE A 147 -13.37 -8.14 -6.84
CA PHE A 147 -12.58 -7.63 -5.70
C PHE A 147 -12.23 -6.16 -5.86
N PHE A 148 -11.95 -5.70 -7.08
CA PHE A 148 -11.80 -4.26 -7.35
C PHE A 148 -13.09 -3.51 -6.96
N LYS A 149 -14.25 -4.01 -7.39
CA LYS A 149 -15.54 -3.44 -7.01
C LYS A 149 -15.78 -3.55 -5.50
N LYS A 150 -15.49 -4.68 -4.87
CA LYS A 150 -15.66 -4.85 -3.41
C LYS A 150 -14.81 -3.87 -2.57
N SER A 151 -13.66 -3.44 -3.10
CA SER A 151 -12.80 -2.47 -2.40
C SER A 151 -13.35 -1.04 -2.41
N GLU A 152 -14.14 -0.70 -3.43
CA GLU A 152 -14.40 0.66 -3.86
C GLU A 152 -15.79 1.16 -3.44
N SER A 153 -15.83 2.41 -2.95
CA SER A 153 -17.03 3.23 -2.80
C SER A 153 -16.90 4.42 -3.74
N PHE A 154 -17.30 4.19 -4.99
CA PHE A 154 -17.17 5.16 -6.08
C PHE A 154 -18.25 6.23 -5.98
N THR A 155 -17.84 7.49 -6.12
CA THR A 155 -18.77 8.63 -6.19
C THR A 155 -19.03 8.99 -7.64
N VAL A 156 -20.31 8.97 -8.03
CA VAL A 156 -20.75 9.41 -9.36
C VAL A 156 -20.31 10.86 -9.61
N PRO A 157 -19.69 11.16 -10.77
CA PRO A 157 -19.26 12.50 -11.12
C PRO A 157 -20.39 13.52 -11.12
N THR A 158 -20.10 14.73 -10.64
CA THR A 158 -21.00 15.89 -10.72
C THR A 158 -21.07 16.46 -12.14
N ASP A 159 -22.09 17.27 -12.44
CA ASP A 159 -22.19 18.00 -13.71
C ASP A 159 -20.94 18.82 -14.04
N PHE A 160 -20.34 19.44 -13.01
CA PHE A 160 -19.08 20.17 -13.13
C PHE A 160 -17.95 19.25 -13.61
N GLN A 161 -17.80 18.07 -13.02
CA GLN A 161 -16.77 17.09 -13.40
C GLN A 161 -17.01 16.53 -14.82
N ILE A 162 -18.26 16.23 -15.17
CA ILE A 162 -18.64 15.74 -16.51
C ILE A 162 -18.31 16.79 -17.57
N ALA A 163 -18.57 18.07 -17.29
CA ALA A 163 -18.21 19.19 -18.16
C ALA A 163 -16.69 19.35 -18.35
N HIS A 164 -15.87 18.80 -17.44
CA HIS A 164 -14.40 18.80 -17.53
C HIS A 164 -13.81 17.50 -18.10
N GLY A 165 -14.64 16.68 -18.73
CA GLY A 165 -14.22 15.48 -19.45
C GLY A 165 -14.23 14.20 -18.62
N VAL A 166 -14.70 14.24 -17.36
CA VAL A 166 -14.85 13.02 -16.56
C VAL A 166 -15.90 12.12 -17.20
N ARG A 167 -15.56 10.84 -17.35
CA ARG A 167 -16.43 9.76 -17.80
C ARG A 167 -16.24 8.58 -16.86
N TYR A 168 -17.28 7.77 -16.71
CA TYR A 168 -17.24 6.54 -15.94
C TYR A 168 -18.24 5.55 -16.51
N ASP A 169 -18.01 4.28 -16.27
CA ASP A 169 -18.91 3.19 -16.58
C ASP A 169 -19.25 2.43 -15.29
N PRO A 170 -20.52 2.49 -14.82
CA PRO A 170 -20.94 1.89 -13.56
C PRO A 170 -20.72 0.37 -13.51
N GLU A 171 -20.58 -0.31 -14.66
CA GLU A 171 -20.32 -1.75 -14.71
C GLU A 171 -19.00 -2.12 -14.01
N PHE A 172 -18.00 -1.23 -14.07
CA PHE A 172 -16.65 -1.49 -13.56
C PHE A 172 -16.41 -0.94 -12.15
N HIS A 173 -17.37 -0.25 -11.56
CA HIS A 173 -17.20 0.39 -10.26
C HIS A 173 -17.99 -0.29 -9.14
N GLY A 174 -17.39 -0.27 -7.94
CA GLY A 174 -18.07 -0.61 -6.70
C GLY A 174 -18.62 0.63 -6.01
N PHE A 175 -19.75 0.48 -5.31
CA PHE A 175 -20.39 1.60 -4.60
C PHE A 175 -20.45 1.38 -3.08
N ASP A 176 -20.36 0.11 -2.65
CA ASP A 176 -20.57 -0.30 -1.25
C ASP A 176 -19.26 -0.67 -0.51
N GLY A 177 -18.11 -0.49 -1.15
CA GLY A 177 -16.81 -0.72 -0.54
C GLY A 177 -16.46 0.32 0.52
N THR A 178 -15.23 0.27 1.01
CA THR A 178 -14.78 1.17 2.09
C THR A 178 -13.83 2.25 1.61
N LEU A 179 -13.09 1.99 0.53
CA LEU A 179 -12.17 2.97 -0.05
C LEU A 179 -12.96 4.01 -0.85
N LYS A 180 -12.89 5.28 -0.44
CA LYS A 180 -13.55 6.37 -1.14
C LYS A 180 -12.81 6.71 -2.42
N VAL A 181 -13.53 6.66 -3.54
CA VAL A 181 -13.01 6.97 -4.87
C VAL A 181 -13.93 8.00 -5.51
N GLY A 182 -13.35 9.01 -6.13
CA GLY A 182 -14.08 10.08 -6.79
C GLY A 182 -13.15 10.95 -7.63
N PHE A 183 -13.60 12.16 -7.92
CA PHE A 183 -12.85 13.11 -8.73
C PHE A 183 -12.63 14.41 -7.94
N PRO A 184 -11.54 15.14 -8.22
CA PRO A 184 -11.34 16.46 -7.63
C PRO A 184 -12.46 17.41 -8.03
N ASN A 185 -12.75 18.39 -7.18
CA ASN A 185 -13.69 19.48 -7.45
C ASN A 185 -13.04 20.68 -8.15
N TYR A 186 -11.80 20.54 -8.63
CA TYR A 186 -11.08 21.57 -9.36
C TYR A 186 -10.25 20.96 -10.50
N PHE A 187 -10.30 21.60 -11.67
CA PHE A 187 -9.49 21.26 -12.83
C PHE A 187 -8.76 22.49 -13.32
N PHE A 188 -7.45 22.35 -13.58
CA PHE A 188 -6.68 23.40 -14.22
C PHE A 188 -7.18 23.63 -15.66
N PRO A 189 -7.27 24.88 -16.16
CA PRO A 189 -7.67 25.14 -17.54
C PRO A 189 -6.83 24.40 -18.58
N GLN A 190 -5.55 24.18 -18.27
CA GLN A 190 -4.61 23.45 -19.12
C GLN A 190 -4.99 21.98 -19.30
N SER A 191 -5.72 21.38 -18.35
CA SER A 191 -6.16 19.98 -18.44
C SER A 191 -7.10 19.76 -19.63
N LEU A 192 -7.97 20.72 -19.95
CA LEU A 192 -8.85 20.65 -21.13
C LEU A 192 -8.06 20.84 -22.43
N LEU A 193 -7.08 21.76 -22.43
CA LEU A 193 -6.19 21.94 -23.58
C LEU A 193 -5.40 20.66 -23.88
N TRP A 194 -4.90 19.98 -22.85
CA TRP A 194 -4.18 18.71 -22.98
C TRP A 194 -5.07 17.60 -23.52
N GLN A 195 -6.29 17.47 -22.98
CA GLN A 195 -7.28 16.50 -23.47
C GLN A 195 -7.59 16.72 -24.95
N ASN A 196 -7.96 17.96 -25.32
CA ASN A 196 -8.31 18.29 -26.70
C ASN A 196 -7.14 18.08 -27.67
N THR A 197 -5.91 18.43 -27.26
CA THR A 197 -4.71 18.23 -28.07
C THR A 197 -4.44 16.75 -28.29
N SER A 198 -4.53 15.93 -27.24
CA SER A 198 -4.30 14.48 -27.34
C SER A 198 -5.34 13.82 -28.24
N VAL A 199 -6.61 14.21 -28.13
CA VAL A 199 -7.67 13.73 -29.02
C VAL A 199 -7.43 14.17 -30.47
N GLY A 200 -7.00 15.41 -30.69
CA GLY A 200 -6.64 15.92 -32.02
C GLY A 200 -5.46 15.19 -32.67
N LEU A 201 -4.58 14.58 -31.87
CA LEU A 201 -3.49 13.70 -32.33
C LEU A 201 -3.94 12.26 -32.62
N GLY A 202 -5.21 11.93 -32.40
CA GLY A 202 -5.79 10.62 -32.69
C GLY A 202 -5.87 9.66 -31.50
N PHE A 203 -5.56 10.10 -30.28
CA PHE A 203 -5.79 9.27 -29.10
C PHE A 203 -7.29 9.20 -28.75
N PRO A 204 -7.82 8.02 -28.39
CA PRO A 204 -9.24 7.87 -28.10
C PRO A 204 -9.61 8.56 -26.78
N VAL A 205 -10.83 9.07 -26.68
CA VAL A 205 -11.40 9.57 -25.43
C VAL A 205 -11.76 8.40 -24.53
N ALA A 206 -11.42 8.48 -23.24
CA ALA A 206 -11.75 7.44 -22.27
C ALA A 206 -13.26 7.40 -22.01
N THR A 207 -13.85 6.21 -22.09
CA THR A 207 -15.17 5.94 -21.51
C THR A 207 -15.07 5.74 -20.00
N ASP A 208 -13.97 5.13 -19.57
CA ASP A 208 -13.55 4.92 -18.19
C ASP A 208 -12.05 4.56 -18.21
N LEU A 209 -11.28 4.92 -17.18
CA LEU A 209 -9.85 4.57 -17.05
C LEU A 209 -9.61 3.34 -16.13
N SER A 210 -10.69 2.72 -15.65
CA SER A 210 -10.72 1.59 -14.73
C SER A 210 -11.50 0.39 -15.29
N ASN A 211 -11.84 0.40 -16.59
CA ASN A 211 -12.59 -0.65 -17.30
C ASN A 211 -11.72 -1.75 -17.94
N GLY A 212 -10.41 -1.74 -17.69
CA GLY A 212 -9.50 -2.72 -18.30
C GLY A 212 -8.99 -2.32 -19.68
N GLU A 213 -9.34 -1.13 -20.19
CA GLU A 213 -8.79 -0.56 -21.43
C GLU A 213 -8.32 0.89 -21.21
N PRO A 214 -7.31 1.13 -20.34
CA PRO A 214 -6.85 2.47 -19.98
C PRO A 214 -6.08 3.21 -21.10
N HIS A 215 -6.01 2.63 -22.32
CA HIS A 215 -5.38 3.26 -23.48
C HIS A 215 -6.30 4.33 -24.08
N ALA A 216 -6.50 5.41 -23.33
CA ALA A 216 -7.38 6.51 -23.69
C ALA A 216 -7.02 7.80 -22.92
N VAL A 217 -7.66 8.90 -23.33
CA VAL A 217 -7.45 10.24 -22.77
C VAL A 217 -8.67 10.63 -21.95
N GLY A 218 -8.46 10.93 -20.68
CA GLY A 218 -9.49 11.47 -19.80
C GLY A 218 -8.96 11.75 -18.39
N PRO A 219 -9.74 12.43 -17.54
CA PRO A 219 -9.40 12.57 -16.14
C PRO A 219 -9.53 11.22 -15.42
N SER A 220 -8.47 10.80 -14.71
CA SER A 220 -8.50 9.61 -13.85
C SER A 220 -9.35 9.84 -12.58
N PRO A 221 -9.99 8.81 -12.03
CA PRO A 221 -10.47 8.85 -10.65
C PRO A 221 -9.29 8.90 -9.67
N PHE A 222 -9.59 9.34 -8.46
CA PHE A 222 -8.67 9.53 -7.34
C PHE A 222 -9.22 8.85 -6.08
N SER A 223 -8.35 8.35 -5.22
CA SER A 223 -8.68 7.89 -3.86
C SER A 223 -8.94 9.09 -2.94
N ILE A 224 -10.08 9.76 -3.16
CA ILE A 224 -10.52 10.98 -2.47
C ILE A 224 -11.97 10.76 -2.01
N ASP A 225 -12.27 11.20 -0.79
CA ASP A 225 -13.65 11.33 -0.33
C ASP A 225 -14.29 12.57 -0.96
N ALA A 226 -15.26 12.34 -1.84
CA ALA A 226 -15.91 13.43 -2.58
C ALA A 226 -16.69 14.40 -1.69
N THR A 227 -17.09 13.99 -0.47
CA THR A 227 -17.90 14.79 0.45
C THR A 227 -17.12 15.93 1.09
N ASN A 228 -15.83 15.72 1.35
CA ASN A 228 -14.95 16.68 2.02
C ASN A 228 -13.67 16.98 1.23
N GLN A 229 -13.49 16.35 0.06
CA GLN A 229 -12.35 16.50 -0.85
C GLN A 229 -11.01 16.17 -0.19
N THR A 230 -10.99 15.22 0.75
CA THR A 230 -9.77 14.75 1.40
C THR A 230 -9.29 13.42 0.81
N ARG A 231 -7.98 13.18 0.85
CA ARG A 231 -7.38 11.87 0.56
C ARG A 231 -8.06 10.77 1.39
N CYS A 232 -8.41 9.66 0.74
CA CYS A 232 -8.70 8.41 1.42
C CYS A 232 -7.51 7.45 1.26
N SER A 233 -6.67 7.37 2.30
CA SER A 233 -5.57 6.40 2.40
C SER A 233 -6.11 5.00 2.76
N ALA A 234 -5.22 4.01 2.86
CA ALA A 234 -5.59 2.71 3.41
C ALA A 234 -6.04 2.79 4.88
N VAL A 235 -5.62 3.81 5.64
CA VAL A 235 -6.14 4.08 6.99
C VAL A 235 -7.63 4.43 6.92
N CYS A 236 -7.99 5.40 6.07
CA CYS A 236 -9.38 5.80 5.78
C CYS A 236 -10.25 4.60 5.36
N GLY A 237 -9.75 3.75 4.46
CA GLY A 237 -10.53 2.63 3.91
C GLY A 237 -10.60 1.38 4.81
N TYR A 238 -9.57 1.09 5.60
CA TYR A 238 -9.44 -0.24 6.23
C TYR A 238 -9.09 -0.22 7.72
N TYR A 239 -8.76 0.94 8.29
CA TYR A 239 -8.53 1.06 9.73
C TYR A 239 -9.61 1.91 10.41
N THR A 240 -9.74 3.18 10.03
CA THR A 240 -10.63 4.15 10.70
C THR A 240 -12.07 3.64 10.90
N PRO A 241 -12.74 3.01 9.91
CA PRO A 241 -14.11 2.53 10.09
C PRO A 241 -14.23 1.36 11.09
N PHE A 242 -13.12 0.75 11.47
CA PHE A 242 -13.06 -0.51 12.23
C PHE A 242 -12.12 -0.43 13.43
N ALA A 243 -11.65 0.77 13.79
CA ALA A 243 -10.66 0.98 14.85
C ALA A 243 -11.15 0.54 16.24
N ASP A 244 -12.48 0.51 16.44
CA ASP A 244 -13.11 0.09 17.70
C ASP A 244 -13.29 -1.44 17.82
N ARG A 245 -12.87 -2.23 16.82
CA ARG A 245 -12.94 -3.70 16.90
C ARG A 245 -11.97 -4.23 17.97
N PRO A 246 -12.44 -4.93 19.00
CA PRO A 246 -11.58 -5.38 20.10
C PRO A 246 -10.57 -6.45 19.68
N ASN A 247 -10.82 -7.15 18.58
CA ASN A 247 -9.98 -8.19 18.01
C ASN A 247 -8.99 -7.68 16.94
N PHE A 248 -8.92 -6.36 16.72
CA PHE A 248 -8.05 -5.74 15.71
C PHE A 248 -7.03 -4.80 16.36
N THR A 249 -5.81 -5.30 16.58
CA THR A 249 -4.72 -4.55 17.22
C THR A 249 -3.75 -3.96 16.19
N ILE A 250 -3.40 -2.68 16.33
CA ILE A 250 -2.33 -2.04 15.57
C ILE A 250 -1.18 -1.67 16.52
N ILE A 251 0.03 -2.13 16.20
CA ILE A 251 1.27 -1.81 16.90
C ILE A 251 2.11 -0.93 15.97
N THR A 252 2.11 0.38 16.23
CA THR A 252 2.90 1.37 15.45
C THR A 252 4.28 1.61 16.06
N ASN A 253 5.15 2.31 15.32
CA ASN A 253 6.54 2.58 15.74
C ASN A 253 7.31 1.29 16.07
N ALA A 254 6.97 0.19 15.38
CA ALA A 254 7.46 -1.15 15.63
C ALA A 254 7.98 -1.76 14.34
N THR A 255 9.29 -2.03 14.27
CA THR A 255 9.93 -2.55 13.05
C THR A 255 10.13 -4.05 13.18
N VAL A 256 9.41 -4.83 12.38
CA VAL A 256 9.63 -6.28 12.29
C VAL A 256 11.04 -6.56 11.78
N THR A 257 11.75 -7.45 12.46
CA THR A 257 13.12 -7.85 12.11
C THR A 257 13.15 -9.18 11.38
N ARG A 258 12.36 -10.16 11.81
CA ARG A 258 12.29 -11.50 11.21
C ARG A 258 11.05 -12.28 11.66
N ILE A 259 10.75 -13.34 10.91
CA ILE A 259 9.79 -14.40 11.24
C ILE A 259 10.51 -15.46 12.09
N LEU A 260 9.78 -16.05 13.03
CA LEU A 260 10.24 -17.16 13.86
C LEU A 260 9.67 -18.46 13.32
N TRP A 261 10.50 -19.50 13.23
CA TRP A 261 10.12 -20.80 12.70
C TRP A 261 10.06 -21.85 13.81
N ALA A 262 9.10 -22.77 13.71
CA ALA A 262 9.11 -23.99 14.50
C ALA A 262 10.36 -24.83 14.18
N PRO A 263 10.86 -25.62 15.14
CA PRO A 263 11.90 -26.62 14.85
C PRO A 263 11.46 -27.54 13.70
N ASN A 264 12.32 -27.70 12.70
CA ASN A 264 12.05 -28.61 11.58
C ASN A 264 12.38 -30.05 12.00
N THR A 265 11.44 -30.70 12.70
CA THR A 265 11.65 -32.05 13.26
C THR A 265 11.51 -33.17 12.24
N ASP A 266 10.86 -32.90 11.11
CA ASP A 266 10.40 -33.94 10.18
C ASP A 266 11.19 -33.94 8.85
N ASN A 267 12.27 -33.15 8.75
CA ASN A 267 12.97 -32.85 7.50
C ASN A 267 12.03 -32.40 6.36
N SER A 268 10.92 -31.75 6.73
CA SER A 268 9.96 -31.21 5.78
C SER A 268 10.54 -29.97 5.11
N SER A 269 10.25 -29.79 3.82
CA SER A 269 10.51 -28.53 3.12
C SER A 269 9.52 -27.43 3.53
N LEU A 270 8.46 -27.78 4.27
CA LEU A 270 7.46 -26.83 4.74
C LEU A 270 7.89 -26.25 6.09
N LEU A 271 8.14 -24.94 6.10
CA LEU A 271 8.39 -24.19 7.31
C LEU A 271 7.07 -23.76 7.95
N LYS A 272 6.97 -23.89 9.27
CA LYS A 272 5.86 -23.35 10.06
C LYS A 272 6.31 -22.12 10.83
N ALA A 273 5.71 -20.98 10.54
CA ALA A 273 5.92 -19.77 11.34
C ALA A 273 5.26 -19.94 12.72
N THR A 274 5.92 -19.48 13.77
CA THR A 274 5.42 -19.51 15.16
C THR A 274 5.31 -18.11 15.78
N GLY A 275 5.81 -17.10 15.08
CA GLY A 275 5.66 -15.72 15.49
C GLY A 275 6.54 -14.79 14.66
N VAL A 276 6.61 -13.55 15.11
CA VAL A 276 7.48 -12.52 14.54
C VAL A 276 8.25 -11.82 15.64
N GLU A 277 9.49 -11.47 15.33
CA GLU A 277 10.33 -10.61 16.16
C GLU A 277 10.26 -9.19 15.61
N TYR A 278 10.12 -8.20 16.49
CA TYR A 278 10.14 -6.80 16.12
C TYR A 278 10.87 -5.95 17.17
N ILE A 279 11.29 -4.76 16.76
CA ILE A 279 11.90 -3.77 17.64
C ILE A 279 10.92 -2.62 17.85
N ALA A 280 10.65 -2.29 19.10
CA ALA A 280 9.89 -1.11 19.50
C ALA A 280 10.58 -0.44 20.70
N ASN A 281 10.70 0.89 20.69
CA ASN A 281 11.39 1.66 21.74
C ASN A 281 12.82 1.17 22.08
N GLY A 282 13.53 0.60 21.10
CA GLY A 282 14.87 0.05 21.28
C GLY A 282 14.92 -1.36 21.90
N GLU A 283 13.77 -1.94 22.24
CA GLU A 283 13.65 -3.29 22.79
C GLU A 283 13.19 -4.27 21.72
N LYS A 284 13.72 -5.49 21.79
CA LYS A 284 13.33 -6.61 20.93
C LYS A 284 12.19 -7.37 21.61
N ILE A 285 11.08 -7.53 20.89
CA ILE A 285 9.86 -8.16 21.38
C ILE A 285 9.45 -9.26 20.41
N THR A 286 8.93 -10.36 20.94
CA THR A 286 8.34 -11.46 20.16
C THR A 286 6.83 -11.42 20.27
N LEU A 287 6.16 -11.59 19.13
CA LEU A 287 4.71 -11.82 19.06
C LEU A 287 4.46 -13.21 18.52
N GLU A 288 3.78 -14.05 19.30
CA GLU A 288 3.42 -15.42 18.90
C GLU A 288 2.19 -15.42 18.00
N VAL A 289 2.15 -16.38 17.07
CA VAL A 289 1.05 -16.57 16.12
C VAL A 289 0.52 -18.00 16.19
N THR A 290 -0.80 -18.16 16.14
CA THR A 290 -1.46 -19.48 16.16
C THR A 290 -1.81 -20.00 14.77
N GLU A 291 -2.13 -19.12 13.81
CA GLU A 291 -2.43 -19.49 12.42
C GLU A 291 -1.32 -19.02 11.46
N GLU A 292 -1.34 -17.76 11.00
CA GLU A 292 -0.48 -17.30 9.89
C GLU A 292 0.22 -15.97 10.14
N VAL A 293 1.47 -15.88 9.67
CA VAL A 293 2.17 -14.60 9.45
C VAL A 293 1.95 -14.15 8.02
N ILE A 294 1.38 -12.95 7.85
CA ILE A 294 1.10 -12.37 6.52
C ILE A 294 2.06 -11.22 6.27
N LEU A 295 2.93 -11.38 5.27
CA LEU A 295 3.98 -10.42 4.98
C LEU A 295 3.51 -9.34 4.00
N SER A 296 3.34 -8.11 4.49
CA SER A 296 2.80 -6.95 3.77
C SER A 296 3.69 -5.70 3.87
N ALA A 297 5.00 -5.88 4.04
CA ALA A 297 5.99 -4.80 4.20
C ALA A 297 6.39 -4.09 2.87
N GLY A 298 5.62 -4.34 1.80
CA GLY A 298 5.86 -3.80 0.47
C GLY A 298 6.98 -4.53 -0.29
N THR A 299 7.11 -4.24 -1.59
CA THR A 299 8.01 -4.95 -2.51
C THR A 299 9.48 -4.93 -2.10
N ILE A 300 9.91 -3.93 -1.33
CA ILE A 300 11.29 -3.83 -0.82
C ILE A 300 11.41 -4.42 0.60
N GLY A 301 10.42 -4.17 1.46
CA GLY A 301 10.48 -4.61 2.85
C GLY A 301 10.23 -6.10 3.02
N SER A 302 9.27 -6.67 2.29
CA SER A 302 8.91 -8.09 2.38
C SER A 302 10.09 -9.04 2.08
N PRO A 303 10.79 -8.96 0.93
CA PRO A 303 11.92 -9.85 0.69
C PRO A 303 13.03 -9.70 1.74
N LYS A 304 13.30 -8.48 2.22
CA LYS A 304 14.26 -8.25 3.30
C LYS A 304 13.86 -8.98 4.59
N VAL A 305 12.59 -8.95 4.98
CA VAL A 305 12.12 -9.68 6.16
C VAL A 305 12.29 -11.19 5.96
N LEU A 306 11.97 -11.73 4.77
CA LEU A 306 12.20 -13.15 4.48
C LEU A 306 13.68 -13.52 4.59
N GLU A 307 14.57 -12.73 3.99
CA GLU A 307 16.02 -12.96 4.04
C GLU A 307 16.54 -12.92 5.48
N LEU A 308 16.14 -11.91 6.27
CA LEU A 308 16.49 -11.83 7.71
C LEU A 308 15.89 -12.97 8.54
N SER A 309 14.90 -13.67 8.01
CA SER A 309 14.31 -14.88 8.60
C SER A 309 15.01 -16.17 8.12
N GLY A 310 16.06 -16.07 7.30
CA GLY A 310 16.76 -17.22 6.74
C GLY A 310 16.10 -17.82 5.49
N VAL A 311 15.15 -17.14 4.87
CA VAL A 311 14.51 -17.60 3.62
C VAL A 311 14.99 -16.75 2.45
N GLY A 312 15.85 -17.30 1.61
CA GLY A 312 16.49 -16.56 0.52
C GLY A 312 17.67 -17.31 -0.11
N ASN A 313 18.53 -16.60 -0.84
CA ASN A 313 19.75 -17.18 -1.41
C ASN A 313 20.78 -17.47 -0.30
N SER A 314 21.07 -18.74 -0.04
CA SER A 314 21.93 -19.15 1.07
C SER A 314 23.33 -18.49 1.06
N THR A 315 23.87 -18.16 -0.12
CA THR A 315 25.16 -17.46 -0.24
C THR A 315 25.06 -16.03 0.26
N ILE A 316 24.00 -15.31 -0.13
CA ILE A 316 23.73 -13.94 0.32
C ILE A 316 23.47 -13.93 1.84
N LEU A 317 22.63 -14.86 2.31
CA LEU A 317 22.28 -14.99 3.72
C LEU A 317 23.51 -15.22 4.60
N THR A 318 24.33 -16.22 4.23
CA THR A 318 25.56 -16.55 4.97
C THR A 318 26.53 -15.36 4.99
N ALA A 319 26.70 -14.66 3.85
CA ALA A 319 27.54 -13.46 3.77
C ALA A 319 27.03 -12.30 4.64
N ALA A 320 25.72 -12.22 4.85
CA ALA A 320 25.07 -11.25 5.74
C ALA A 320 25.03 -11.68 7.22
N GLY A 321 25.55 -12.87 7.56
CA GLY A 321 25.53 -13.42 8.93
C GLY A 321 24.17 -13.96 9.36
N VAL A 322 23.30 -14.33 8.41
CA VAL A 322 22.01 -14.96 8.66
C VAL A 322 22.10 -16.45 8.34
N GLU A 323 21.68 -17.29 9.29
CA GLU A 323 21.62 -18.74 9.09
C GLU A 323 20.53 -19.09 8.07
N PRO A 324 20.86 -19.77 6.95
CA PRO A 324 19.86 -20.21 5.98
C PRO A 324 18.92 -21.27 6.59
N VAL A 325 17.62 -21.03 6.47
CA VAL A 325 16.54 -21.94 6.90
C VAL A 325 15.89 -22.61 5.68
N LEU A 326 15.70 -21.85 4.59
CA LEU A 326 15.22 -22.37 3.32
C LEU A 326 15.94 -21.64 2.17
N ASP A 327 16.60 -22.41 1.33
CA ASP A 327 17.25 -21.89 0.13
C ASP A 327 16.19 -21.60 -0.94
N LEU A 328 15.77 -20.34 -1.03
CA LEU A 328 14.83 -19.83 -2.02
C LEU A 328 15.50 -18.65 -2.75
N PRO A 329 16.39 -18.92 -3.71
CA PRO A 329 17.33 -17.93 -4.22
C PRO A 329 16.70 -16.80 -5.04
N THR A 330 15.40 -16.87 -5.32
CA THR A 330 14.64 -15.84 -6.04
C THR A 330 14.01 -14.79 -5.11
N VAL A 331 14.12 -14.93 -3.77
CA VAL A 331 13.72 -13.87 -2.84
C VAL A 331 14.59 -12.64 -3.07
N GLY A 332 13.95 -11.48 -3.24
CA GLY A 332 14.65 -10.22 -3.55
C GLY A 332 14.94 -9.99 -5.03
N GLU A 333 14.82 -11.03 -5.85
CA GLU A 333 15.03 -10.98 -7.30
C GLU A 333 13.77 -10.55 -8.06
N ASN A 334 13.86 -10.39 -9.38
CA ASN A 334 12.77 -9.99 -10.28
C ASN A 334 12.10 -8.65 -9.92
N LEU A 335 12.83 -7.75 -9.25
CA LEU A 335 12.35 -6.40 -8.97
C LEU A 335 12.10 -5.64 -10.28
N ALA A 336 10.84 -5.30 -10.54
CA ALA A 336 10.43 -4.45 -11.64
C ALA A 336 9.96 -3.09 -11.14
N GLY A 337 10.34 -2.02 -11.85
CA GLY A 337 9.97 -0.66 -11.52
C GLY A 337 9.87 0.22 -12.77
N THR A 338 9.24 1.38 -12.63
CA THR A 338 9.14 2.38 -13.70
C THR A 338 9.98 3.59 -13.35
N PHE A 339 10.73 4.11 -14.33
CA PHE A 339 11.42 5.38 -14.20
C PHE A 339 10.49 6.53 -14.60
N LEU A 340 10.29 7.47 -13.69
CA LEU A 340 9.60 8.71 -13.99
C LEU A 340 10.63 9.78 -14.39
N TYR A 341 10.47 10.36 -15.57
CA TYR A 341 11.22 11.52 -16.01
C TYR A 341 10.28 12.70 -16.22
N ASN A 342 10.61 13.84 -15.62
CA ASN A 342 9.82 15.06 -15.75
C ASN A 342 10.38 15.91 -16.88
N ILE A 343 9.55 16.21 -17.87
CA ILE A 343 9.83 17.25 -18.87
C ILE A 343 9.14 18.52 -18.34
N PRO A 344 9.88 19.49 -17.77
CA PRO A 344 9.28 20.74 -17.34
C PRO A 344 8.70 21.47 -18.56
N PRO A 345 7.61 22.24 -18.40
CA PRO A 345 7.08 23.03 -19.48
C PRO A 345 8.18 23.95 -20.02
N VAL A 346 8.48 23.82 -21.32
CA VAL A 346 9.31 24.79 -22.01
C VAL A 346 8.45 26.04 -22.14
N VAL A 347 8.72 27.05 -21.31
CA VAL A 347 8.15 28.38 -21.50
C VAL A 347 8.77 28.93 -22.78
N VAL A 348 8.13 28.69 -23.91
CA VAL A 348 8.44 29.40 -25.14
C VAL A 348 7.88 30.80 -24.94
N ALA A 349 8.73 31.71 -24.47
CA ALA A 349 8.43 33.13 -24.51
C ALA A 349 8.35 33.53 -25.98
N TYR A 350 7.13 33.80 -26.48
CA TYR A 350 6.91 34.42 -27.77
C TYR A 350 6.97 35.94 -27.65
#